data_AF-A0A428Q8T4-F1
#
_entry.id   AF-A0A428Q8T4-F1
#
_cell.length_a   1.000
_cell.length_b   1.000
_cell.length_c   1.000
_cell.angle_alpha   90.00
_cell.angle_beta   90.00
_cell.angle_gamma   90.00
#
_symmetry.space_group_name_H-M   'P 1'
#
loop_
_entity.id
_entity.type
_entity.pdbx_description
1 polymer ?
#
loop_
_entity_poly.entity_id
_entity_poly.type
_entity_poly.pdbx_seq_one_letter_code
_entity_poly.pdbx_strand_id
1 'polypeptide(L)'
;MFPSPPTELASPTAQNPVLDSLQDDIVPEEEKSWFYYLAEISYRRMMNRAIAVMARDGERGWINNIGDTIKQCKDFSEHIDIWHSHIPPQIDLKDDEMSNNDLAQFVKNRELSCREWIHRPLLFYVIHQSPSDPHYDEALPLAEKCLQLTALTLLAAAKSGKLPLPEGWKEALEMARWTIHRWSTEAPDLQWAEHVLDSILRSIERDSM
;
A
#
# COMPACT_ATOMS: atom_id res chain seq x y z
N MET A 1 -30.55 0.41 7.20
CA MET A 1 -30.70 1.88 7.33
C MET A 1 -29.53 2.38 8.13
N PHE A 2 -28.73 3.30 7.56
CA PHE A 2 -27.57 3.88 8.23
C PHE A 2 -28.01 5.11 9.05
N PRO A 3 -27.42 5.37 10.23
CA PRO A 3 -27.66 6.59 10.98
C PRO A 3 -27.01 7.79 10.26
N SER A 4 -27.70 8.93 10.30
CA SER A 4 -27.21 10.20 9.73
C SER A 4 -26.04 10.76 10.55
N PRO A 5 -25.13 11.53 9.92
CA PRO A 5 -24.07 12.21 10.64
C PRO A 5 -24.63 13.25 11.65
N PRO A 6 -23.93 13.52 12.77
CA PRO A 6 -24.40 14.43 13.80
C PRO A 6 -24.66 15.84 13.24
N THR A 7 -25.86 16.37 13.50
CA THR A 7 -26.33 17.65 12.95
C THR A 7 -25.67 18.87 13.61
N GLU A 8 -24.91 18.68 14.69
CA GLU A 8 -24.47 19.77 15.57
C GLU A 8 -23.26 20.57 15.08
N LEU A 9 -22.58 20.14 14.01
CA LEU A 9 -21.43 20.87 13.46
C LEU A 9 -21.82 22.08 12.59
N ALA A 10 -23.12 22.34 12.36
CA ALA A 10 -23.59 23.31 11.36
C ALA A 10 -24.12 24.64 11.92
N SER A 11 -23.88 25.00 13.20
CA SER A 11 -24.37 26.29 13.72
C SER A 11 -23.42 26.94 14.74
N PRO A 12 -22.90 28.13 14.46
CA PRO A 12 -22.23 28.92 15.47
C PRO A 12 -23.29 29.68 16.29
N THR A 13 -23.15 29.63 17.61
CA THR A 13 -23.83 30.49 18.62
C THR A 13 -25.03 29.89 19.34
N ALA A 14 -24.78 29.17 20.42
CA ALA A 14 -25.41 29.39 21.73
C ALA A 14 -24.66 28.56 22.78
N GLN A 15 -24.07 29.21 23.77
CA GLN A 15 -23.49 28.54 24.94
C GLN A 15 -24.64 27.89 25.74
N ASN A 16 -24.88 26.61 25.53
CA ASN A 16 -25.83 25.82 26.31
C ASN A 16 -25.06 25.04 27.39
N PRO A 17 -25.43 25.15 28.68
CA PRO A 17 -24.80 24.41 29.78
C PRO A 17 -25.11 22.89 29.75
N VAL A 18 -25.85 22.43 28.74
CA VAL A 18 -26.12 21.00 28.48
C VAL A 18 -24.93 20.30 27.83
N LEU A 19 -23.99 21.05 27.24
CA LEU A 19 -22.82 20.48 26.57
C LEU A 19 -21.83 19.79 27.52
N ASP A 20 -21.88 20.10 28.82
CA ASP A 20 -21.04 19.45 29.84
C ASP A 20 -21.53 18.00 30.16
N SER A 21 -22.72 17.62 29.66
CA SER A 21 -23.33 16.30 29.89
C SER A 21 -23.32 15.36 28.67
N LEU A 22 -22.86 15.82 27.51
CA LEU A 22 -22.76 15.01 26.28
C LEU A 22 -21.33 14.48 26.03
N GLN A 23 -20.40 14.78 26.93
CA GLN A 23 -18.99 14.42 26.78
C GLN A 23 -18.73 12.91 26.96
N ASP A 24 -19.73 12.11 27.39
CA ASP A 24 -19.49 10.76 27.94
C ASP A 24 -20.04 9.58 27.10
N ASP A 25 -20.65 9.79 25.93
CA ASP A 25 -21.37 8.71 25.21
C ASP A 25 -20.85 8.38 23.81
N ILE A 26 -19.60 8.73 23.44
CA ILE A 26 -18.97 8.07 22.27
C ILE A 26 -18.31 6.78 22.76
N VAL A 27 -18.96 5.64 22.49
CA VAL A 27 -18.35 4.33 22.71
C VAL A 27 -17.02 4.28 21.94
N PRO A 28 -15.87 3.97 22.58
CA PRO A 28 -14.55 4.00 21.93
C PRO A 28 -14.45 3.22 20.61
N GLU A 29 -15.26 2.18 20.44
CA GLU A 29 -15.36 1.39 19.19
C GLU A 29 -16.09 2.12 18.05
N GLU A 30 -17.09 2.95 18.36
CA GLU A 30 -17.76 3.77 17.35
C GLU A 30 -16.80 4.84 16.84
N GLU A 31 -16.08 5.53 17.73
CA GLU A 31 -15.06 6.53 17.37
C GLU A 31 -14.00 5.93 16.43
N LYS A 32 -13.49 4.74 16.76
CA LYS A 32 -12.51 4.01 15.96
C LYS A 32 -13.05 3.66 14.57
N SER A 33 -14.32 3.27 14.49
CA SER A 33 -15.01 2.97 13.23
C SER A 33 -15.16 4.24 12.38
N TRP A 34 -15.47 5.39 12.99
CA TRP A 34 -15.51 6.69 12.31
C TRP A 34 -14.14 7.10 11.75
N PHE A 35 -13.08 6.97 12.54
CA PHE A 35 -11.71 7.24 12.07
C PHE A 35 -11.33 6.35 10.90
N TYR A 36 -11.62 5.05 10.99
CA TYR A 36 -11.36 4.12 9.90
C TYR A 36 -12.10 4.50 8.62
N TYR A 37 -13.38 4.87 8.72
CA TYR A 37 -14.17 5.26 7.56
C TYR A 37 -13.62 6.52 6.88
N LEU A 38 -13.18 7.52 7.65
CA LEU A 38 -12.54 8.73 7.10
C LEU A 38 -11.19 8.42 6.44
N ALA A 39 -10.39 7.52 7.04
CA ALA A 39 -9.16 7.03 6.46
C ALA A 39 -9.42 6.30 5.12
N GLU A 40 -10.44 5.45 5.04
CA GLU A 40 -10.79 4.74 3.80
C GLU A 40 -11.32 5.69 2.70
N ILE A 41 -12.16 6.68 3.01
CA ILE A 41 -12.63 7.65 2.01
C ILE A 41 -11.46 8.46 1.45
N SER A 42 -10.60 8.99 2.33
CA SER A 42 -9.44 9.79 1.92
C SER A 42 -8.48 8.94 1.08
N TYR A 43 -8.22 7.70 1.50
CA TYR A 43 -7.46 6.73 0.73
C TYR A 43 -8.06 6.48 -0.65
N ARG A 44 -9.37 6.19 -0.74
CA ARG A 44 -10.04 5.92 -2.02
C ARG A 44 -9.95 7.09 -2.98
N ARG A 45 -10.08 8.33 -2.49
CA ARG A 45 -9.92 9.53 -3.31
C ARG A 45 -8.49 9.68 -3.82
N MET A 46 -7.50 9.50 -2.95
CA MET A 46 -6.08 9.53 -3.31
C MET A 46 -5.75 8.46 -4.36
N MET A 47 -6.19 7.22 -4.12
CA MET A 47 -5.93 6.09 -5.02
C MET A 47 -6.61 6.28 -6.37
N ASN A 48 -7.87 6.74 -6.41
CA ASN A 48 -8.56 7.00 -7.67
C ASN A 48 -7.84 8.09 -8.49
N ARG A 49 -7.27 9.10 -7.82
CA ARG A 49 -6.44 10.12 -8.48
C ARG A 49 -5.14 9.51 -9.03
N ALA A 50 -4.46 8.66 -8.27
CA ALA A 50 -3.28 7.94 -8.74
C ALA A 50 -3.59 7.11 -9.98
N ILE A 51 -4.69 6.35 -9.95
CA ILE A 51 -5.16 5.55 -11.09
C ILE A 51 -5.45 6.43 -12.30
N ALA A 52 -6.23 7.49 -12.13
CA ALA A 52 -6.61 8.37 -13.23
C ALA A 52 -5.42 9.06 -13.89
N VAL A 53 -4.39 9.41 -13.12
CA VAL A 53 -3.20 10.09 -13.62
C VAL A 53 -2.23 9.09 -14.27
N MET A 54 -1.86 8.03 -13.55
CA MET A 54 -0.79 7.14 -13.98
C MET A 54 -1.26 6.08 -14.99
N ALA A 55 -2.53 5.65 -14.97
CA ALA A 55 -3.05 4.64 -15.90
C ALA A 55 -3.66 5.22 -17.19
N ARG A 56 -3.66 6.55 -17.36
CA ARG A 56 -4.38 7.25 -18.44
C ARG A 56 -4.10 6.70 -19.83
N ASP A 57 -2.82 6.48 -20.14
CA ASP A 57 -2.34 6.04 -21.45
C ASP A 57 -1.83 4.58 -21.42
N GLY A 58 -2.11 3.86 -20.34
CA GLY A 58 -1.70 2.48 -20.09
C GLY A 58 -0.18 2.26 -20.14
N GLU A 59 0.22 1.02 -20.39
CA GLU A 59 1.61 0.57 -20.43
C GLU A 59 2.47 1.33 -21.45
N ARG A 60 1.90 1.65 -22.61
CA ARG A 60 2.59 2.45 -23.64
C ARG A 60 2.86 3.88 -23.15
N GLY A 61 1.94 4.44 -22.37
CA GLY A 61 2.11 5.73 -21.72
C GLY A 61 3.28 5.75 -20.73
N TRP A 62 3.44 4.67 -19.96
CA TRP A 62 4.54 4.52 -19.00
C TRP A 62 5.91 4.54 -19.68
N ILE A 63 6.05 3.82 -20.79
CA ILE A 63 7.31 3.79 -21.57
C ILE A 63 7.57 5.15 -22.22
N ASN A 64 6.58 5.70 -22.92
CA ASN A 64 6.78 6.90 -23.73
C ASN A 64 6.98 8.17 -22.88
N ASN A 65 6.46 8.19 -21.65
CA ASN A 65 6.51 9.35 -20.75
C ASN A 65 7.11 8.96 -19.38
N ILE A 66 8.20 8.18 -19.40
CA ILE A 66 8.80 7.66 -18.16
C ILE A 66 9.24 8.77 -17.20
N GLY A 67 9.80 9.88 -17.69
CA GLY A 67 10.19 11.01 -16.84
C GLY A 67 9.02 11.59 -16.04
N ASP A 68 7.86 11.75 -16.67
CA ASP A 68 6.63 12.17 -16.00
C ASP A 68 6.11 11.09 -15.04
N THR A 69 6.23 9.82 -15.42
CA THR A 69 5.82 8.67 -14.59
C THR A 69 6.64 8.60 -13.30
N ILE A 70 7.95 8.78 -13.39
CA ILE A 70 8.86 8.84 -12.22
C ILE A 70 8.47 10.00 -11.31
N LYS A 71 8.24 11.19 -11.88
CA LYS A 71 7.81 12.36 -11.12
C LYS A 71 6.48 12.10 -10.41
N GLN A 72 5.49 11.58 -11.11
CA GLN A 72 4.18 11.25 -10.54
C GLN A 72 4.30 10.21 -9.41
N CYS A 73 5.15 9.20 -9.56
CA CYS A 73 5.41 8.22 -8.51
C CYS A 73 5.97 8.87 -7.24
N LYS A 74 6.90 9.82 -7.37
CA LYS A 74 7.46 10.58 -6.24
C LYS A 74 6.39 11.47 -5.61
N ASP A 75 5.66 12.25 -6.40
CA ASP A 75 4.57 13.12 -5.93
C ASP A 75 3.48 12.33 -5.17
N PHE A 76 3.09 11.16 -5.68
CA PHE A 76 2.12 10.31 -4.98
C PHE A 76 2.70 9.65 -3.74
N SER A 77 3.99 9.32 -3.72
CA SER A 77 4.64 8.80 -2.51
C SER A 77 4.57 9.81 -1.37
N GLU A 78 4.84 11.09 -1.66
CA GLU A 78 4.69 12.19 -0.69
C GLU A 78 3.23 12.35 -0.24
N HIS A 79 2.27 12.27 -1.16
CA HIS A 79 0.85 12.32 -0.78
C HIS A 79 0.44 11.14 0.12
N ILE A 80 0.98 9.95 -0.10
CA ILE A 80 0.73 8.78 0.77
C ILE A 80 1.34 9.03 2.15
N ASP A 81 2.55 9.60 2.23
CA ASP A 81 3.19 9.94 3.51
C ASP A 81 2.34 10.95 4.30
N ILE A 82 1.84 12.00 3.62
CA ILE A 82 0.95 13.00 4.21
C ILE A 82 -0.38 12.38 4.64
N TRP A 83 -0.97 11.51 3.83
CA TRP A 83 -2.18 10.80 4.21
C TRP A 83 -1.95 9.94 5.47
N HIS A 84 -0.86 9.19 5.49
CA HIS A 84 -0.49 8.32 6.62
C HIS A 84 -0.23 9.14 7.90
N SER A 85 0.38 10.33 7.81
CA SER A 85 0.63 11.18 8.99
C SER A 85 -0.64 11.72 9.64
N HIS A 86 -1.77 11.73 8.92
CA HIS A 86 -3.08 12.13 9.45
C HIS A 86 -3.88 10.95 10.02
N ILE A 87 -3.36 9.72 9.96
CA ILE A 87 -4.03 8.56 10.53
C ILE A 87 -4.00 8.67 12.06
N PRO A 88 -5.16 8.63 12.74
CA PRO A 88 -5.22 8.70 14.19
C PRO A 88 -4.52 7.50 14.84
N PRO A 89 -3.80 7.69 15.97
CA PRO A 89 -3.10 6.62 16.68
C PRO A 89 -3.97 5.39 17.03
N GLN A 90 -5.29 5.57 17.18
CA GLN A 90 -6.25 4.51 17.48
C GLN A 90 -6.38 3.45 16.37
N ILE A 91 -6.06 3.83 15.13
CA ILE A 91 -6.08 2.98 13.94
C ILE A 91 -4.72 2.94 13.24
N ASP A 92 -3.65 3.33 13.94
CA ASP A 92 -2.27 3.26 13.48
C ASP A 92 -1.55 2.06 14.15
N LEU A 93 -0.68 1.39 13.40
CA LEU A 93 0.14 0.30 13.93
C LEU A 93 1.39 0.91 14.57
N LYS A 94 1.27 1.35 15.82
CA LYS A 94 2.42 1.81 16.61
C LYS A 94 2.97 0.66 17.46
N ASP A 95 3.89 -0.10 16.88
CA ASP A 95 4.91 -0.90 17.59
C ASP A 95 4.49 -1.90 18.70
N ASP A 96 3.25 -2.38 18.74
CA ASP A 96 2.89 -3.47 19.66
C ASP A 96 2.32 -4.69 18.92
N GLU A 97 3.01 -5.80 19.13
CA GLU A 97 2.68 -7.12 18.61
C GLU A 97 1.22 -7.47 18.94
N MET A 98 0.51 -8.04 17.97
CA MET A 98 -0.66 -8.90 18.22
C MET A 98 -1.91 -8.29 18.88
N SER A 99 -2.08 -6.97 18.94
CA SER A 99 -3.43 -6.43 19.13
C SER A 99 -4.28 -6.78 17.91
N ASN A 100 -5.44 -7.42 18.11
CA ASN A 100 -6.47 -7.75 17.12
C ASN A 100 -7.11 -6.48 16.50
N ASN A 101 -6.30 -5.48 16.13
CA ASN A 101 -6.75 -4.24 15.53
C ASN A 101 -6.82 -4.40 14.01
N ASP A 102 -7.87 -5.10 13.57
CA ASP A 102 -8.12 -5.39 12.16
C ASP A 102 -8.17 -4.11 11.32
N LEU A 103 -8.73 -3.03 11.89
CA LEU A 103 -8.81 -1.73 11.23
C LEU A 103 -7.43 -1.13 10.97
N ALA A 104 -6.52 -1.17 11.95
CA ALA A 104 -5.15 -0.70 11.75
C ALA A 104 -4.38 -1.54 10.72
N GLN A 105 -4.58 -2.86 10.73
CA GLN A 105 -4.05 -3.75 9.70
C GLN A 105 -4.60 -3.43 8.30
N PHE A 106 -5.91 -3.14 8.19
CA PHE A 106 -6.51 -2.72 6.93
C PHE A 106 -5.92 -1.40 6.42
N VAL A 107 -5.77 -0.39 7.28
CA VAL A 107 -5.15 0.90 6.93
C VAL A 107 -3.71 0.70 6.45
N LYS A 108 -2.93 -0.13 7.16
CA LYS A 108 -1.56 -0.45 6.73
C LYS A 108 -1.52 -1.15 5.37
N ASN A 109 -2.42 -2.10 5.17
CA ASN A 109 -2.55 -2.78 3.88
C ASN A 109 -2.95 -1.80 2.76
N ARG A 110 -3.77 -0.78 3.05
CA ARG A 110 -4.08 0.28 2.07
C ARG A 110 -2.86 1.09 1.69
N GLU A 111 -2.05 1.46 2.67
CA GLU A 111 -0.78 2.14 2.43
C GLU A 111 0.12 1.31 1.50
N LEU A 112 0.38 0.04 1.86
CA LEU A 112 1.22 -0.88 1.08
C LEU A 112 0.68 -1.07 -0.34
N SER A 113 -0.63 -1.29 -0.48
CA SER A 113 -1.28 -1.48 -1.78
C SER A 113 -1.19 -0.23 -2.66
N CYS A 114 -1.32 0.96 -2.07
CA CYS A 114 -1.18 2.22 -2.80
C CYS A 114 0.23 2.39 -3.33
N ARG A 115 1.22 2.22 -2.45
CA ARG A 115 2.63 2.33 -2.82
C ARG A 115 2.99 1.29 -3.88
N GLU A 116 2.57 0.05 -3.70
CA GLU A 116 2.82 -1.02 -4.67
C GLU A 116 2.31 -0.63 -6.06
N TRP A 117 1.06 -0.14 -6.13
CA TRP A 117 0.43 0.22 -7.38
C TRP A 117 1.13 1.39 -8.09
N ILE A 118 1.50 2.47 -7.38
CA ILE A 118 2.19 3.62 -8.01
C ILE A 118 3.60 3.28 -8.48
N HIS A 119 4.22 2.23 -7.93
CA HIS A 119 5.54 1.78 -8.36
C HIS A 119 5.49 0.77 -9.53
N ARG A 120 4.34 0.14 -9.82
CA ARG A 120 4.19 -0.83 -10.92
C ARG A 120 4.65 -0.33 -12.29
N PRO A 121 4.36 0.92 -12.71
CA PRO A 121 4.82 1.42 -13.99
C PRO A 121 6.35 1.41 -14.14
N LEU A 122 7.07 1.59 -13.04
CA LEU A 122 8.54 1.62 -13.01
C LEU A 122 9.11 0.21 -13.11
N LEU A 123 8.50 -0.75 -12.42
CA LEU A 123 8.82 -2.17 -12.61
C LEU A 123 8.58 -2.59 -14.06
N PHE A 124 7.43 -2.22 -14.64
CA PHE A 124 7.12 -2.48 -16.03
C PHE A 124 8.14 -1.82 -16.98
N TYR A 125 8.57 -0.60 -16.70
CA TYR A 125 9.59 0.08 -17.51
C TYR A 125 10.91 -0.67 -17.52
N VAL A 126 11.45 -0.98 -16.33
CA VAL A 126 12.77 -1.62 -16.16
C VAL A 126 12.85 -2.98 -16.84
N ILE A 127 11.78 -3.78 -16.80
CA ILE A 127 11.78 -5.11 -17.46
C ILE A 127 11.66 -5.04 -18.98
N HIS A 128 11.25 -3.89 -19.55
CA HIS A 128 11.04 -3.72 -21.00
C HIS A 128 12.09 -2.83 -21.68
N GLN A 129 12.92 -2.12 -20.92
CA GLN A 129 13.96 -1.26 -21.45
C GLN A 129 15.36 -1.85 -21.27
N SER A 130 16.27 -1.45 -22.15
CA SER A 130 17.69 -1.80 -22.03
C SER A 130 18.31 -1.12 -20.81
N PRO A 131 19.24 -1.77 -20.08
CA PRO A 131 20.05 -1.11 -19.04
C PRO A 131 20.85 0.11 -19.53
N SER A 132 21.03 0.27 -20.85
CA SER A 132 21.67 1.45 -21.45
C SER A 132 20.71 2.64 -21.66
N ASP A 133 19.43 2.49 -21.31
CA ASP A 133 18.44 3.55 -21.44
C ASP A 133 18.70 4.70 -20.43
N PRO A 134 18.57 5.99 -20.82
CA PRO A 134 18.90 7.12 -19.96
C PRO A 134 18.13 7.20 -18.63
N HIS A 135 16.93 6.61 -18.56
CA HIS A 135 16.08 6.63 -17.36
C HIS A 135 16.14 5.33 -16.56
N TYR A 136 16.89 4.33 -17.03
CA TYR A 136 16.97 3.02 -16.37
C TYR A 136 17.47 3.14 -14.93
N ASP A 137 18.61 3.82 -14.73
CA ASP A 137 19.22 3.98 -13.40
C ASP A 137 18.32 4.74 -12.42
N GLU A 138 17.49 5.67 -12.91
CA GLU A 138 16.53 6.39 -12.07
C GLU A 138 15.29 5.55 -11.74
N ALA A 139 14.83 4.74 -12.70
CA ALA A 139 13.64 3.89 -12.53
C ALA A 139 13.92 2.63 -11.70
N LEU A 140 15.15 2.09 -11.75
CA LEU A 140 15.55 0.85 -11.09
C LEU A 140 15.21 0.81 -9.59
N PRO A 141 15.64 1.77 -8.74
CA PRO A 141 15.32 1.71 -7.30
C PRO A 141 13.82 1.78 -7.01
N LEU A 142 13.03 2.42 -7.88
CA LEU A 142 11.57 2.47 -7.76
C LEU A 142 10.94 1.13 -8.17
N ALA A 143 11.48 0.47 -9.19
CA ALA A 143 11.10 -0.89 -9.57
C ALA A 143 11.40 -1.90 -8.45
N GLU A 144 12.59 -1.80 -7.83
CA GLU A 144 12.96 -2.62 -6.68
C GLU A 144 11.96 -2.45 -5.53
N LYS A 145 11.56 -1.20 -5.27
CA LYS A 145 10.57 -0.87 -4.26
C LYS A 145 9.20 -1.53 -4.56
N CYS A 146 8.79 -1.58 -5.83
CA CYS A 146 7.56 -2.29 -6.23
C CYS A 146 7.58 -3.76 -5.82
N LEU A 147 8.68 -4.46 -6.10
CA LEU A 147 8.81 -5.88 -5.75
C LEU A 147 8.81 -6.08 -4.23
N GLN A 148 9.53 -5.24 -3.48
CA GLN A 148 9.54 -5.26 -2.02
C GLN A 148 8.15 -5.00 -1.40
N LEU A 149 7.35 -4.13 -2.01
CA LEU A 149 5.99 -3.86 -1.54
C LEU A 149 5.03 -4.99 -1.87
N THR A 150 5.14 -5.58 -3.07
CA THR A 150 4.36 -6.76 -3.50
C THR A 150 4.59 -7.92 -2.53
N ALA A 151 5.86 -8.16 -2.24
CA ALA A 151 6.35 -9.09 -1.25
C ALA A 151 5.76 -8.90 0.16
N LEU A 152 5.85 -7.69 0.70
CA LEU A 152 5.31 -7.36 2.02
C LEU A 152 3.79 -7.53 2.07
N THR A 153 3.08 -7.18 0.99
CA THR A 153 1.63 -7.36 0.89
C THR A 153 1.26 -8.84 0.90
N LEU A 154 2.01 -9.68 0.16
CA LEU A 154 1.80 -11.14 0.16
C LEU A 154 2.07 -11.74 1.54
N LEU A 155 3.17 -11.32 2.19
CA LEU A 155 3.50 -11.73 3.56
C LEU A 155 2.41 -11.35 4.55
N ALA A 156 1.94 -10.09 4.51
CA ALA A 156 0.89 -9.61 5.38
C ALA A 156 -0.42 -10.39 5.17
N ALA A 157 -0.79 -10.65 3.91
CA ALA A 157 -1.97 -11.44 3.58
C ALA A 157 -1.84 -12.88 4.11
N ALA A 158 -0.71 -13.54 3.87
CA ALA A 158 -0.43 -14.90 4.35
C ALA A 158 -0.48 -14.99 5.89
N LYS A 159 0.16 -14.04 6.58
CA LYS A 159 0.21 -14.01 8.06
C LYS A 159 -1.12 -13.64 8.69
N SER A 160 -1.93 -12.83 8.03
CA SER A 160 -3.21 -12.39 8.61
C SER A 160 -4.18 -13.54 8.83
N GLY A 161 -4.12 -14.60 8.01
CA GLY A 161 -5.12 -15.68 7.98
C GLY A 161 -6.56 -15.22 7.65
N LYS A 162 -6.77 -13.92 7.43
CA LYS A 162 -8.07 -13.27 7.25
C LYS A 162 -8.45 -13.09 5.79
N LEU A 163 -7.46 -13.14 4.90
CA LEU A 163 -7.66 -13.07 3.47
C LEU A 163 -7.38 -14.46 2.86
N PRO A 164 -8.35 -15.07 2.15
CA PRO A 164 -8.08 -16.27 1.40
C PRO A 164 -7.09 -15.95 0.28
N LEU A 165 -5.91 -16.57 0.33
CA LEU A 165 -4.96 -16.47 -0.77
C LEU A 165 -5.45 -17.32 -1.95
N PRO A 166 -5.17 -16.90 -3.21
CA PRO A 166 -5.54 -17.68 -4.39
C PRO A 166 -4.96 -19.09 -4.35
N GLU A 167 -5.69 -20.07 -4.88
CA GLU A 167 -5.13 -21.40 -5.10
C GLU A 167 -3.88 -21.31 -6.00
N GLY A 168 -2.82 -22.03 -5.66
CA GLY A 168 -1.57 -21.99 -6.43
C GLY A 168 -0.61 -20.86 -6.05
N TRP A 169 -0.88 -20.03 -5.02
CA TRP A 169 -0.04 -18.87 -4.72
C TRP A 169 1.40 -19.23 -4.32
N LYS A 170 1.59 -20.38 -3.65
CA LYS A 170 2.93 -20.87 -3.26
C LYS A 170 3.68 -21.36 -4.49
N GLU A 171 2.99 -22.10 -5.35
CA GLU A 171 3.51 -22.60 -6.63
C GLU A 171 3.91 -21.45 -7.55
N ALA A 172 3.10 -20.38 -7.61
CA ALA A 172 3.42 -19.18 -8.35
C ALA A 172 4.68 -18.48 -7.82
N LEU A 173 4.85 -18.42 -6.49
CA LEU A 173 6.03 -17.83 -5.85
C LEU A 173 7.30 -18.67 -6.11
N GLU A 174 7.18 -19.99 -6.03
CA GLU A 174 8.25 -20.94 -6.38
C GLU A 174 8.63 -20.84 -7.86
N MET A 175 7.64 -20.72 -8.75
CA MET A 175 7.86 -20.49 -10.18
C MET A 175 8.56 -19.17 -10.44
N ALA A 176 8.19 -18.10 -9.73
CA ALA A 176 8.86 -16.81 -9.83
C ALA A 176 10.32 -16.89 -9.35
N ARG A 177 10.58 -17.53 -8.18
CA ARG A 177 11.94 -17.76 -7.67
C ARG A 177 12.78 -18.54 -8.68
N TRP A 178 12.24 -19.67 -9.16
CA TRP A 178 12.94 -20.51 -10.13
C TRP A 178 13.25 -19.77 -11.43
N THR A 179 12.29 -18.99 -11.93
CA THR A 179 12.47 -18.21 -13.16
C THR A 179 13.57 -17.19 -12.97
N ILE A 180 13.52 -16.39 -11.90
CA ILE A 180 14.54 -15.36 -11.64
C ILE A 180 15.92 -15.98 -11.41
N HIS A 181 16.02 -17.04 -10.62
CA HIS A 181 17.28 -17.76 -10.39
C HIS A 181 17.88 -18.30 -11.69
N ARG A 182 17.04 -18.82 -12.60
CA ARG A 182 17.50 -19.31 -13.89
C ARG A 182 18.12 -18.17 -14.73
N TRP A 183 17.47 -17.02 -14.76
CA TRP A 183 17.88 -15.88 -15.60
C TRP A 183 18.90 -14.96 -14.95
N SER A 184 19.10 -15.00 -13.63
CA SER A 184 20.05 -14.13 -12.91
C SER A 184 21.51 -14.38 -13.27
N THR A 185 21.80 -15.53 -13.90
CA THR A 185 23.12 -15.85 -14.47
C THR A 185 23.40 -15.11 -15.78
N GLU A 186 22.37 -14.82 -16.57
CA GLU A 186 22.47 -14.13 -17.87
C GLU A 186 22.12 -12.63 -17.77
N ALA A 187 21.38 -12.25 -16.72
CA ALA A 187 20.94 -10.90 -16.42
C ALA A 187 21.38 -10.52 -14.99
N PRO A 188 22.63 -10.03 -14.81
CA PRO A 188 23.16 -9.65 -13.50
C PRO A 188 22.31 -8.58 -12.80
N ASP A 189 21.62 -7.76 -13.57
CA ASP A 189 20.67 -6.74 -13.14
C ASP A 189 19.39 -7.31 -12.53
N LEU A 190 19.14 -8.63 -12.59
CA LEU A 190 18.01 -9.29 -11.93
C LEU A 190 18.38 -10.00 -10.63
N GLN A 191 19.66 -10.03 -10.24
CA GLN A 191 20.10 -10.69 -9.01
C GLN A 191 19.47 -10.10 -7.74
N TRP A 192 19.17 -8.80 -7.74
CA TRP A 192 18.47 -8.16 -6.62
C TRP A 192 17.06 -8.75 -6.40
N ALA A 193 16.35 -9.10 -7.48
CA ALA A 193 15.00 -9.64 -7.40
C ALA A 193 15.00 -11.03 -6.77
N GLU A 194 16.04 -11.82 -7.05
CA GLU A 194 16.29 -13.11 -6.42
C GLU A 194 16.43 -12.97 -4.90
N HIS A 195 17.27 -12.03 -4.45
CA HIS A 195 17.46 -11.78 -3.02
C HIS A 195 16.18 -11.33 -2.30
N VAL A 196 15.36 -10.50 -2.95
CA VAL A 196 14.06 -10.08 -2.40
C VAL A 196 13.15 -11.29 -2.23
N LEU A 197 12.98 -12.11 -3.28
CA LEU A 197 12.14 -13.32 -3.26
C LEU A 197 12.59 -14.35 -2.21
N ASP A 198 13.89 -14.61 -2.10
CA ASP A 198 14.44 -15.53 -1.11
C ASP A 198 14.17 -15.07 0.32
N SER A 199 14.32 -13.77 0.59
CA SER A 199 14.07 -13.20 1.92
C SER A 199 12.61 -13.43 2.35
N ILE A 200 11.67 -13.29 1.42
CA ILE A 200 10.23 -13.47 1.65
C ILE A 200 9.89 -14.91 1.91
N LEU A 201 10.36 -15.82 1.06
CA LEU A 201 10.08 -17.25 1.19
C LEU A 201 10.57 -17.79 2.54
N ARG A 202 11.79 -17.41 2.94
CA ARG A 202 12.33 -17.76 4.26
C ARG A 202 11.55 -17.16 5.42
N SER A 203 10.85 -16.03 5.22
CA SER A 203 9.98 -15.43 6.22
C SER A 203 8.65 -16.18 6.35
N ILE A 204 8.11 -16.68 5.24
CA ILE A 204 6.89 -17.51 5.21
C ILE A 204 7.14 -18.90 5.81
N GLU A 205 8.26 -19.53 5.45
CA GLU A 205 8.61 -20.88 5.87
C GLU A 205 8.91 -20.99 7.37
N ARG A 206 9.59 -19.99 7.95
CA ARG A 206 9.95 -19.98 9.38
C ARG A 206 8.75 -20.02 10.32
N ASP A 207 7.61 -19.50 9.90
CA ASP A 207 6.39 -19.44 10.72
C ASP A 207 5.41 -20.60 10.42
N SER A 208 5.75 -21.48 9.47
CA SER A 208 4.97 -22.69 9.14
C SER A 208 5.47 -23.95 9.89
N MET A 209 6.54 -23.83 10.70
CA MET A 209 7.09 -24.86 11.60
C MET A 209 6.74 -24.55 13.05
#